data_AF-A0A1Y4ARM8-F1
#
_entry.id   AF-A0A1Y4ARM8-F1
#
_cell.length_a   1.000
_cell.length_b   1.000
_cell.length_c   1.000
_cell.angle_alpha   90.00
_cell.angle_beta   90.00
_cell.angle_gamma   90.00
#
_symmetry.space_group_name_H-M   'P 1'
#
loop_
_entity.id
_entity.type
_entity.pdbx_description
1 polymer ?
#
loop_
_entity_poly.entity_id
_entity_poly.type
_entity_poly.pdbx_seq_one_letter_code
_entity_poly.pdbx_strand_id
1 'polypeptide(L)'
;CVLGLVGCSQQGQQDIITPTQNNEEISQTDIQSEAEQKYTYEELSEMPAEELLDLFIQNGLVISDELKQSYTEEELQSLFKEHFALWHTGVVSMDYTVYMDLAEQTKAIFDKIAIPNFSYAEDAAIYLECEPGVKTSGFVNITETEITFENVAEHAKGECTIEYDSVTTYFDPDKCVWKVHFCTDGMVGGDQSVYLDCDGKTLLIVYGE
;
A
#
# COMPACT_ATOMS: atom_id res chain seq x y z
N CYS A 1 70.31 -4.65 -42.43
CA CYS A 1 69.10 -3.92 -42.00
C CYS A 1 69.34 -3.41 -40.59
N VAL A 2 69.93 -2.21 -40.48
CA VAL A 2 69.34 -0.97 -39.90
C VAL A 2 69.37 -1.05 -38.35
N LEU A 3 70.48 -0.62 -37.72
CA LEU A 3 70.74 0.72 -37.11
C LEU A 3 70.05 0.85 -35.73
N GLY A 4 70.58 1.40 -34.64
CA GLY A 4 71.79 2.17 -34.28
C GLY A 4 71.60 2.58 -32.80
N LEU A 5 72.63 2.47 -31.93
CA LEU A 5 73.45 3.55 -31.38
C LEU A 5 72.77 4.60 -30.46
N VAL A 6 73.24 4.63 -29.20
CA VAL A 6 73.57 5.79 -28.32
C VAL A 6 72.37 6.65 -27.85
N GLY A 7 72.21 7.15 -26.62
CA GLY A 7 73.02 7.28 -25.40
C GLY A 7 72.40 8.40 -24.53
N CYS A 8 72.55 8.29 -23.21
CA CYS A 8 72.48 9.32 -22.14
C CYS A 8 71.56 10.56 -22.25
N SER A 9 70.67 10.75 -21.27
CA SER A 9 70.70 11.89 -20.31
C SER A 9 69.48 11.90 -19.38
N GLN A 10 69.72 12.12 -18.08
CA GLN A 10 68.70 12.49 -17.10
C GLN A 10 68.53 14.02 -17.11
N GLN A 11 67.28 14.49 -17.13
CA GLN A 11 66.93 15.85 -16.75
C GLN A 11 65.50 15.91 -16.23
N GLY A 12 65.33 16.44 -15.01
CA GLY A 12 64.28 17.40 -14.67
C GLY A 12 62.83 16.91 -14.60
N GLN A 13 62.46 16.41 -13.42
CA GLN A 13 61.24 16.75 -12.66
C GLN A 13 60.18 17.62 -13.38
N GLN A 14 59.06 17.00 -13.75
CA GLN A 14 57.75 17.64 -13.90
C GLN A 14 56.68 16.70 -13.36
N ASP A 15 55.83 17.23 -12.48
CA ASP A 15 54.79 16.54 -11.73
C ASP A 15 53.81 15.81 -12.65
N ILE A 16 53.73 14.48 -12.50
CA ILE A 16 52.70 13.67 -13.17
C ILE A 16 51.47 13.68 -12.28
N ILE A 17 50.49 14.44 -12.73
CA ILE A 17 49.11 14.47 -12.25
C ILE A 17 48.50 13.09 -12.55
N THR A 18 48.17 12.33 -11.52
CA THR A 18 47.41 11.07 -11.65
C THR A 18 46.02 11.39 -12.21
N PRO A 19 45.54 10.70 -13.25
CA PRO A 19 44.15 10.84 -13.67
C PRO A 19 43.27 10.08 -12.66
N THR A 20 42.53 10.83 -11.84
CA THR A 20 41.38 10.30 -11.11
C THR A 20 40.38 9.77 -12.14
N GLN A 21 40.26 8.45 -12.24
CA GLN A 21 39.14 7.86 -12.96
C GLN A 21 37.89 8.01 -12.09
N ASN A 22 37.00 8.86 -12.58
CA ASN A 22 35.63 9.01 -12.12
C ASN A 22 34.90 7.68 -12.37
N ASN A 23 34.81 6.84 -11.34
CA ASN A 23 33.76 5.85 -11.25
C ASN A 23 32.65 6.46 -10.39
N GLU A 24 31.83 7.31 -11.03
CA GLU A 24 30.45 7.50 -10.60
C GLU A 24 29.73 6.17 -10.90
N GLU A 25 29.84 5.26 -9.95
CA GLU A 25 28.91 4.15 -9.83
C GLU A 25 27.59 4.80 -9.37
N ILE A 26 26.77 5.15 -10.35
CA ILE A 26 25.36 5.53 -10.14
C ILE A 26 24.65 4.24 -9.73
N SER A 27 24.85 3.88 -8.47
CA SER A 27 24.11 2.82 -7.82
C SER A 27 22.71 3.35 -7.56
N GLN A 28 21.77 2.66 -8.21
CA GLN A 28 20.39 2.47 -7.80
C GLN A 28 19.75 3.69 -7.14
N THR A 29 18.96 4.39 -7.95
CA THR A 29 17.80 5.14 -7.47
C THR A 29 17.17 4.41 -6.28
N ASP A 30 17.48 4.87 -5.08
CA ASP A 30 16.60 4.81 -3.93
C ASP A 30 15.34 5.58 -4.33
N ILE A 31 14.50 4.96 -5.16
CA ILE A 31 13.07 5.14 -5.01
C ILE A 31 12.78 4.41 -3.71
N GLN A 32 13.00 5.11 -2.59
CA GLN A 32 12.15 4.92 -1.45
C GLN A 32 10.75 5.14 -2.02
N SER A 33 10.04 4.05 -2.35
CA SER A 33 8.60 4.13 -2.36
C SER A 33 8.29 4.58 -0.94
N GLU A 34 7.91 5.86 -0.77
CA GLU A 34 7.22 6.27 0.44
C GLU A 34 6.16 5.19 0.64
N ALA A 35 6.31 4.39 1.71
CA ALA A 35 5.35 3.35 1.99
C ALA A 35 4.00 4.06 2.04
N GLU A 36 3.14 3.79 1.05
CA GLU A 36 1.83 4.45 0.99
C GLU A 36 1.09 4.00 2.24
N GLN A 37 1.09 4.86 3.26
CA GLN A 37 0.41 4.58 4.51
C GLN A 37 -1.06 4.34 4.19
N LYS A 38 -1.56 3.18 4.62
CA LYS A 38 -2.98 2.84 4.49
C LYS A 38 -3.67 2.98 5.84
N TYR A 39 -4.97 3.20 5.78
CA TYR A 39 -5.80 3.41 6.96
C TYR A 39 -7.03 2.52 6.92
N THR A 40 -7.50 2.08 8.08
CA THR A 40 -8.84 1.52 8.19
C THR A 40 -9.89 2.63 8.04
N TYR A 41 -11.14 2.25 7.76
CA TYR A 41 -12.22 3.22 7.76
C TYR A 41 -12.37 3.86 9.15
N GLU A 42 -12.24 3.05 10.20
CA GLU A 42 -12.36 3.48 11.59
C GLU A 42 -11.33 4.57 11.92
N GLU A 43 -10.06 4.36 11.56
CA GLU A 43 -8.98 5.35 11.75
C GLU A 43 -9.29 6.69 11.06
N LEU A 44 -9.73 6.66 9.80
CA LEU A 44 -10.12 7.87 9.07
C LEU A 44 -11.39 8.52 9.67
N SER A 45 -12.34 7.70 10.12
CA SER A 45 -13.61 8.15 10.71
C SER A 45 -13.45 8.76 12.11
N GLU A 46 -12.37 8.44 12.82
CA GLU A 46 -12.05 9.00 14.13
C GLU A 46 -11.05 10.17 14.06
N MET A 47 -10.32 10.31 12.95
CA MET A 47 -9.35 11.38 12.72
C MET A 47 -9.96 12.79 12.91
N PRO A 48 -9.28 13.74 13.58
CA PRO A 48 -9.76 15.11 13.72
C PRO A 48 -10.12 15.75 12.36
N ALA A 49 -11.10 16.66 12.34
CA ALA A 49 -11.62 17.24 11.10
C ALA A 49 -10.55 17.97 10.27
N GLU A 50 -9.65 18.69 10.94
CA GLU A 50 -8.48 19.34 10.35
C GLU A 50 -7.55 18.32 9.69
N GLU A 51 -7.07 17.34 10.47
CA GLU A 51 -6.16 16.29 10.01
C GLU A 51 -6.75 15.47 8.86
N LEU A 52 -8.04 15.14 8.92
CA LEU A 52 -8.72 14.37 7.89
C LEU A 52 -8.79 15.14 6.58
N LEU A 53 -9.22 16.40 6.59
CA LEU A 53 -9.30 17.18 5.36
C LEU A 53 -7.90 17.41 4.77
N ASP A 54 -6.91 17.69 5.61
CA ASP A 54 -5.52 17.88 5.19
C ASP A 54 -4.94 16.62 4.55
N LEU A 55 -5.19 15.43 5.12
CA LEU A 55 -4.78 14.16 4.53
C LEU A 55 -5.34 13.98 3.12
N PHE A 56 -6.63 14.32 2.92
CA PHE A 56 -7.26 14.21 1.61
C PHE A 56 -6.69 15.24 0.63
N ILE A 57 -6.44 16.48 1.06
CA ILE A 57 -5.78 17.51 0.24
C ILE A 57 -4.37 17.05 -0.17
N GLN A 58 -3.59 16.49 0.75
CA GLN A 58 -2.26 15.94 0.47
C GLN A 58 -2.32 14.80 -0.57
N ASN A 59 -3.41 14.04 -0.58
CA ASN A 59 -3.67 12.98 -1.56
C ASN A 59 -4.37 13.46 -2.83
N GLY A 60 -4.54 14.77 -3.02
CA GLY A 60 -4.98 15.37 -4.28
C GLY A 60 -6.42 15.89 -4.30
N LEU A 61 -7.10 15.98 -3.14
CA LEU A 61 -8.43 16.59 -3.06
C LEU A 61 -8.34 18.08 -3.38
N VAL A 62 -9.15 18.55 -4.34
CA VAL A 62 -9.22 19.97 -4.69
C VAL A 62 -10.55 20.55 -4.27
N ILE A 63 -10.51 21.43 -3.27
CA ILE A 63 -11.68 22.23 -2.86
C ILE A 63 -11.89 23.36 -3.86
N SER A 64 -13.11 23.43 -4.41
CA SER A 64 -13.48 24.45 -5.40
C SER A 64 -13.43 25.87 -4.81
N ASP A 65 -13.15 26.87 -5.67
CA ASP A 65 -13.10 28.27 -5.24
C ASP A 65 -14.46 28.78 -4.74
N GLU A 66 -15.56 28.19 -5.21
CA GLU A 66 -16.91 28.51 -4.75
C GLU A 66 -17.14 28.08 -3.30
N LEU A 67 -16.69 26.88 -2.92
CA LEU A 67 -16.74 26.42 -1.54
C LEU A 67 -15.83 27.28 -0.64
N LYS A 68 -14.63 27.61 -1.11
CA LYS A 68 -13.70 28.51 -0.38
C LYS A 68 -14.22 29.93 -0.19
N GLN A 69 -15.10 30.42 -1.06
CA GLN A 69 -15.76 31.72 -0.91
C GLN A 69 -16.96 31.67 0.04
N SER A 70 -17.57 30.49 0.20
CA SER A 70 -18.81 30.30 0.95
C SER A 70 -18.57 29.87 2.40
N TYR A 71 -17.42 29.26 2.67
CA TYR A 71 -17.06 28.70 3.96
C TYR A 71 -15.67 29.16 4.38
N THR A 72 -15.50 29.34 5.69
CA THR A 72 -14.18 29.39 6.33
C THR A 72 -13.51 28.02 6.29
N GLU A 73 -12.20 27.99 6.57
CA GLU A 73 -11.43 26.75 6.63
C GLU A 73 -11.97 25.78 7.69
N GLU A 74 -12.25 26.26 8.91
CA GLU A 74 -12.83 25.45 10.00
C GLU A 74 -14.21 24.88 9.63
N GLU A 75 -15.03 25.66 8.92
CA GLU A 75 -16.34 25.20 8.43
C GLU A 75 -16.20 24.12 7.35
N LEU A 76 -15.21 24.23 6.45
CA LEU A 76 -14.93 23.20 5.43
C LEU A 76 -14.43 21.90 6.08
N GLN A 77 -13.55 21.99 7.06
CA GLN A 77 -13.07 20.84 7.83
C GLN A 77 -14.25 20.12 8.51
N SER A 78 -15.10 20.89 9.19
CA SER A 78 -16.29 20.36 9.86
C SER A 78 -17.27 19.73 8.88
N LEU A 79 -17.57 20.42 7.77
CA LEU A 79 -18.45 19.90 6.71
C LEU A 79 -17.91 18.59 6.14
N PHE A 80 -16.62 18.53 5.82
CA PHE A 80 -15.99 17.33 5.30
C PHE A 80 -16.11 16.17 6.29
N LYS A 81 -15.84 16.42 7.56
CA LYS A 81 -15.92 15.39 8.60
C LYS A 81 -17.34 14.88 8.82
N GLU A 82 -18.32 15.78 8.89
CA GLU A 82 -19.73 15.43 9.08
C GLU A 82 -20.29 14.59 7.93
N HIS A 83 -19.84 14.85 6.71
CA HIS A 83 -20.28 14.13 5.52
C HIS A 83 -19.37 12.98 5.08
N PHE A 84 -18.25 12.75 5.78
CA PHE A 84 -17.25 11.77 5.38
C PHE A 84 -17.87 10.39 5.13
N ALA A 85 -18.73 9.92 6.05
CA ALA A 85 -19.47 8.64 5.97
C ALA A 85 -20.28 8.43 4.68
N LEU A 86 -20.65 9.50 3.98
CA LEU A 86 -21.31 9.43 2.67
C LEU A 86 -20.32 9.68 1.53
N TRP A 87 -19.49 10.71 1.66
CA TRP A 87 -18.57 11.15 0.60
C TRP A 87 -17.48 10.13 0.29
N HIS A 88 -17.03 9.33 1.26
CA HIS A 88 -16.09 8.23 0.98
C HIS A 88 -16.69 7.16 0.05
N THR A 89 -18.01 7.11 -0.10
CA THR A 89 -18.72 6.23 -1.04
C THR A 89 -19.09 6.92 -2.36
N GLY A 90 -18.80 8.21 -2.50
CA GLY A 90 -19.18 9.04 -3.66
C GLY A 90 -20.64 9.49 -3.65
N VAL A 91 -21.34 9.32 -2.53
CA VAL A 91 -22.76 9.68 -2.39
C VAL A 91 -22.89 11.05 -1.73
N VAL A 92 -23.78 11.89 -2.24
CA VAL A 92 -24.16 13.16 -1.61
C VAL A 92 -25.62 13.15 -1.17
N SER A 93 -25.93 13.85 -0.07
CA SER A 93 -27.29 14.14 0.36
C SER A 93 -27.81 15.50 -0.15
N MET A 94 -26.96 16.25 -0.86
CA MET A 94 -27.21 17.63 -1.30
C MET A 94 -27.26 17.71 -2.82
N ASP A 95 -28.22 18.47 -3.36
CA ASP A 95 -28.49 18.58 -4.80
C ASP A 95 -27.60 19.61 -5.53
N TYR A 96 -26.39 19.88 -5.04
CA TYR A 96 -25.49 20.88 -5.64
C TYR A 96 -24.22 20.24 -6.18
N THR A 97 -23.87 20.58 -7.43
CA THR A 97 -22.84 19.89 -8.23
C THR A 97 -21.46 19.95 -7.58
N VAL A 98 -21.13 21.04 -6.89
CA VAL A 98 -19.83 21.18 -6.20
C VAL A 98 -19.63 20.13 -5.09
N TYR A 99 -20.72 19.66 -4.46
CA TYR A 99 -20.64 18.58 -3.47
C TYR A 99 -20.50 17.21 -4.13
N MET A 100 -21.08 17.02 -5.33
CA MET A 100 -20.91 15.79 -6.10
C MET A 100 -19.44 15.62 -6.50
N ASP A 101 -18.83 16.66 -7.07
CA ASP A 101 -17.41 16.65 -7.44
C ASP A 101 -16.52 16.39 -6.21
N LEU A 102 -16.87 16.94 -5.05
CA LEU A 102 -16.14 16.73 -3.81
C LEU A 102 -16.26 15.29 -3.31
N ALA A 103 -17.47 14.70 -3.34
CA ALA A 103 -17.71 13.31 -2.97
C ALA A 103 -17.02 12.32 -3.93
N GLU A 104 -17.04 12.58 -5.24
CA GLU A 104 -16.35 11.75 -6.23
C GLU A 104 -14.83 11.74 -6.00
N GLN A 105 -14.23 12.91 -5.79
CA GLN A 105 -12.81 13.00 -5.46
C GLN A 105 -12.50 12.32 -4.12
N THR A 106 -13.36 12.51 -3.12
CA THR A 106 -13.22 11.87 -1.80
C THR A 106 -13.24 10.35 -1.94
N LYS A 107 -14.17 9.78 -2.71
CA LYS A 107 -14.21 8.35 -2.98
C LYS A 107 -12.93 7.87 -3.66
N ALA A 108 -12.47 8.56 -4.70
CA ALA A 108 -11.26 8.14 -5.43
C ALA A 108 -10.02 8.14 -4.53
N ILE A 109 -9.90 9.12 -3.64
CA ILE A 109 -8.81 9.20 -2.67
C ILE A 109 -8.98 8.13 -1.59
N PHE A 110 -10.19 7.92 -1.08
CA PHE A 110 -10.49 6.88 -0.11
C PHE A 110 -10.13 5.49 -0.65
N ASP A 111 -10.56 5.15 -1.87
CA ASP A 111 -10.21 3.89 -2.54
C ASP A 111 -8.68 3.72 -2.70
N LYS A 112 -7.94 4.84 -2.78
CA LYS A 112 -6.48 4.83 -2.84
C LYS A 112 -5.85 4.61 -1.46
N ILE A 113 -6.31 5.26 -0.40
CA ILE A 113 -5.61 5.29 0.89
C ILE A 113 -6.18 4.32 1.93
N ALA A 114 -7.40 3.82 1.74
CA ALA A 114 -8.03 2.91 2.68
C ALA A 114 -7.61 1.46 2.43
N ILE A 115 -7.53 0.70 3.53
CA ILE A 115 -7.47 -0.76 3.48
C ILE A 115 -8.89 -1.25 3.11
N PRO A 116 -9.05 -2.03 2.04
CA PRO A 116 -10.34 -2.60 1.69
C PRO A 116 -10.89 -3.47 2.83
N ASN A 117 -12.18 -3.30 3.14
CA ASN A 117 -12.87 -4.08 4.16
C ASN A 117 -13.41 -5.41 3.58
N PHE A 118 -13.56 -6.42 4.42
CA PHE A 118 -14.26 -7.67 4.15
C PHE A 118 -14.88 -8.23 5.45
N SER A 119 -15.76 -9.23 5.35
CA SER A 119 -16.32 -9.92 6.52
C SER A 119 -15.78 -11.34 6.60
N TYR A 120 -14.92 -11.60 7.59
CA TYR A 120 -14.41 -12.94 7.85
C TYR A 120 -15.53 -13.90 8.24
N ALA A 121 -16.56 -13.41 8.93
CA ALA A 121 -17.70 -14.25 9.30
C ALA A 121 -18.47 -14.76 8.07
N GLU A 122 -18.61 -13.94 7.04
CA GLU A 122 -19.27 -14.31 5.78
C GLU A 122 -18.38 -15.27 4.96
N ASP A 123 -17.10 -14.92 4.77
CA ASP A 123 -16.13 -15.77 4.07
C ASP A 123 -16.02 -17.16 4.74
N ALA A 124 -15.84 -17.19 6.07
CA ALA A 124 -15.70 -18.45 6.80
C ALA A 124 -16.98 -19.30 6.75
N ALA A 125 -18.17 -18.70 6.69
CA ALA A 125 -19.43 -19.44 6.55
C ALA A 125 -19.52 -20.18 5.19
N ILE A 126 -18.87 -19.66 4.15
CA ILE A 126 -18.80 -20.31 2.83
C ILE A 126 -17.79 -21.48 2.86
N TYR A 127 -16.62 -21.29 3.48
CA TYR A 127 -15.50 -22.22 3.34
C TYR A 127 -15.45 -23.34 4.40
N LEU A 128 -16.06 -23.15 5.57
CA LEU A 128 -15.98 -24.14 6.65
C LEU A 128 -16.84 -25.40 6.43
N GLU A 129 -17.58 -25.52 5.33
CA GLU A 129 -18.39 -26.70 4.97
C GLU A 129 -17.58 -27.86 4.32
N CYS A 130 -16.28 -28.00 4.62
CA CYS A 130 -15.38 -29.04 4.08
C CYS A 130 -15.24 -29.00 2.55
N GLU A 131 -15.15 -27.81 1.98
CA GLU A 131 -14.93 -27.63 0.55
C GLU A 131 -13.50 -28.02 0.12
N PRO A 132 -13.32 -28.66 -1.05
CA PRO A 132 -12.01 -28.84 -1.65
C PRO A 132 -11.29 -27.49 -1.79
N GLY A 133 -9.99 -27.46 -1.48
CA GLY A 133 -9.22 -26.21 -1.55
C GLY A 133 -9.28 -25.37 -0.28
N VAL A 134 -9.84 -25.87 0.83
CA VAL A 134 -9.80 -25.20 2.13
C VAL A 134 -8.86 -25.93 3.09
N LYS A 135 -7.95 -25.18 3.73
CA LYS A 135 -7.03 -25.68 4.76
C LYS A 135 -7.29 -24.96 6.09
N THR A 136 -7.60 -25.74 7.12
CA THR A 136 -7.94 -25.28 8.48
C THR A 136 -6.91 -25.68 9.55
N SER A 137 -5.83 -26.35 9.15
CA SER A 137 -4.77 -26.80 10.06
C SER A 137 -3.45 -27.06 9.32
N GLY A 138 -2.37 -27.30 10.06
CA GLY A 138 -1.03 -27.53 9.49
C GLY A 138 -0.41 -26.25 8.93
N PHE A 139 -0.69 -25.13 9.57
CA PHE A 139 -0.16 -23.81 9.23
C PHE A 139 1.30 -23.66 9.67
N VAL A 140 2.03 -22.80 8.98
CA VAL A 140 3.38 -22.35 9.31
C VAL A 140 3.30 -21.29 10.41
N ASN A 141 2.38 -20.33 10.26
CA ASN A 141 2.19 -19.19 11.16
C ASN A 141 1.32 -19.59 12.35
N ILE A 142 1.94 -20.19 13.36
CA ILE A 142 1.27 -20.68 14.59
C ILE A 142 1.71 -19.94 15.86
N THR A 143 2.73 -19.09 15.74
CA THR A 143 3.31 -18.32 16.87
C THR A 143 2.89 -16.88 16.79
N GLU A 144 2.59 -16.29 17.95
CA GLU A 144 2.24 -14.87 18.06
C GLU A 144 3.33 -13.99 17.49
N THR A 145 2.94 -13.10 16.59
CA THR A 145 3.80 -12.15 15.89
C THR A 145 3.02 -10.87 15.69
N GLU A 146 3.62 -9.73 16.00
CA GLU A 146 3.02 -8.43 15.74
C GLU A 146 2.91 -8.20 14.23
N ILE A 147 1.68 -8.06 13.74
CA ILE A 147 1.40 -7.79 12.33
C ILE A 147 0.66 -6.48 12.14
N THR A 148 1.02 -5.77 11.08
CA THR A 148 0.43 -4.50 10.63
C THR A 148 0.22 -4.54 9.12
N PHE A 149 -0.40 -3.52 8.54
CA PHE A 149 -0.58 -3.44 7.09
C PHE A 149 0.77 -3.57 6.34
N GLU A 150 1.84 -2.99 6.89
CA GLU A 150 3.17 -2.95 6.27
C GLU A 150 3.84 -4.33 6.18
N ASN A 151 3.52 -5.27 7.08
CA ASN A 151 4.22 -6.55 7.17
C ASN A 151 3.32 -7.78 6.96
N VAL A 152 2.00 -7.64 7.03
CA VAL A 152 1.06 -8.78 7.01
C VAL A 152 1.14 -9.57 5.71
N ALA A 153 1.36 -8.90 4.58
CA ALA A 153 1.52 -9.57 3.29
C ALA A 153 2.77 -10.47 3.27
N GLU A 154 3.90 -9.98 3.79
CA GLU A 154 5.13 -10.75 3.86
C GLU A 154 5.02 -11.91 4.86
N HIS A 155 4.35 -11.69 6.00
CA HIS A 155 4.07 -12.74 6.96
C HIS A 155 3.16 -13.83 6.37
N ALA A 156 2.14 -13.44 5.63
CA ALA A 156 1.23 -14.36 4.94
C ALA A 156 1.93 -15.19 3.86
N LYS A 157 2.95 -14.66 3.17
CA LYS A 157 3.74 -15.42 2.18
C LYS A 157 4.41 -16.65 2.77
N GLY A 158 4.64 -16.70 4.08
CA GLY A 158 5.14 -17.91 4.76
C GLY A 158 4.23 -19.14 4.59
N GLU A 159 2.94 -18.93 4.27
CA GLU A 159 1.98 -20.00 3.96
C GLU A 159 1.92 -20.34 2.46
N CYS A 160 2.50 -19.54 1.58
CA CYS A 160 2.52 -19.77 0.14
C CYS A 160 3.53 -20.87 -0.21
N THR A 161 3.16 -21.71 -1.18
CA THR A 161 4.05 -22.78 -1.69
C THR A 161 4.59 -22.48 -3.09
N ILE A 162 4.07 -21.44 -3.72
CA ILE A 162 4.45 -20.92 -5.03
C ILE A 162 4.52 -19.40 -4.97
N GLU A 163 5.11 -18.79 -5.99
CA GLU A 163 5.12 -17.34 -6.18
C GLU A 163 3.85 -16.86 -6.90
N TYR A 164 3.46 -15.63 -6.60
CA TYR A 164 2.30 -14.95 -7.17
C TYR A 164 2.70 -13.59 -7.72
N ASP A 165 2.00 -13.12 -8.76
CA ASP A 165 2.32 -11.86 -9.43
C ASP A 165 1.73 -10.64 -8.71
N SER A 166 0.67 -10.85 -7.94
CA SER A 166 -0.08 -9.79 -7.28
C SER A 166 -0.53 -10.19 -5.87
N VAL A 167 -0.65 -9.18 -5.01
CA VAL A 167 -1.12 -9.30 -3.63
C VAL A 167 -2.07 -8.17 -3.29
N THR A 168 -3.17 -8.50 -2.62
CA THR A 168 -4.10 -7.53 -2.04
C THR A 168 -4.37 -7.88 -0.59
N THR A 169 -4.32 -6.86 0.28
CA THR A 169 -4.54 -7.01 1.72
C THR A 169 -5.84 -6.34 2.12
N TYR A 170 -6.62 -7.05 2.92
CA TYR A 170 -7.91 -6.62 3.47
C TYR A 170 -7.88 -6.78 4.99
N PHE A 171 -8.73 -6.02 5.68
CA PHE A 171 -8.86 -6.11 7.13
C PHE A 171 -10.33 -6.10 7.55
N ASP A 172 -10.69 -7.04 8.43
CA ASP A 172 -11.97 -7.12 9.13
C ASP A 172 -11.75 -6.62 10.57
N PRO A 173 -12.16 -5.38 10.90
CA PRO A 173 -12.00 -4.82 12.24
C PRO A 173 -12.91 -5.48 13.29
N ASP A 174 -14.06 -6.04 12.88
CA ASP A 174 -15.02 -6.67 13.80
C ASP A 174 -14.50 -8.01 14.33
N LYS A 175 -13.74 -8.73 13.51
CA LYS A 175 -13.11 -10.00 13.88
C LYS A 175 -11.63 -9.89 14.21
N CYS A 176 -11.01 -8.73 13.95
CA CYS A 176 -9.57 -8.55 14.01
C CYS A 176 -8.86 -9.61 13.15
N VAL A 177 -9.24 -9.68 11.87
CA VAL A 177 -8.72 -10.66 10.91
C VAL A 177 -8.21 -9.95 9.67
N TRP A 178 -6.99 -10.28 9.27
CA TRP A 178 -6.43 -9.90 7.99
C TRP A 178 -6.74 -10.97 6.95
N LYS A 179 -7.08 -10.57 5.73
CA LYS A 179 -7.09 -11.42 4.54
C LYS A 179 -6.00 -10.93 3.60
N VAL A 180 -5.09 -11.81 3.22
CA VAL A 180 -4.10 -11.54 2.17
C VAL A 180 -4.41 -12.45 1.00
N HIS A 181 -4.81 -11.85 -0.11
CA HIS A 181 -5.16 -12.52 -1.35
C HIS A 181 -3.98 -12.43 -2.32
N PHE A 182 -3.48 -13.59 -2.74
CA PHE A 182 -2.41 -13.75 -3.70
C PHE A 182 -2.98 -14.30 -5.01
N CYS A 183 -2.67 -13.67 -6.14
CA CYS A 183 -3.16 -14.11 -7.45
C CYS A 183 -2.09 -14.06 -8.54
N THR A 184 -2.27 -14.89 -9.57
CA THR A 184 -1.41 -14.91 -10.76
C THR A 184 -2.20 -14.41 -11.96
N ASP A 185 -1.72 -13.35 -12.60
CA ASP A 185 -2.47 -12.68 -13.65
C ASP A 185 -2.74 -13.62 -14.85
N GLY A 186 -4.02 -13.75 -15.21
CA GLY A 186 -4.45 -14.56 -16.35
C GLY A 186 -4.56 -16.07 -16.07
N MET A 187 -4.46 -16.51 -14.81
CA MET A 187 -4.66 -17.91 -14.40
C MET A 187 -5.99 -18.08 -13.65
N VAL A 188 -6.84 -19.00 -14.10
CA VAL A 188 -8.09 -19.34 -13.38
C VAL A 188 -7.80 -20.39 -12.32
N GLY A 189 -8.27 -20.16 -11.09
CA GLY A 189 -8.08 -21.08 -9.96
C GLY A 189 -6.63 -21.16 -9.46
N GLY A 190 -5.84 -20.14 -9.77
CA GLY A 190 -4.43 -20.01 -9.38
C GLY A 190 -4.21 -19.14 -8.15
N ASP A 191 -5.27 -18.85 -7.39
CA ASP A 191 -5.24 -17.84 -6.31
C ASP A 191 -5.16 -18.51 -4.94
N GLN A 192 -4.65 -17.77 -3.96
CA GLN A 192 -4.58 -18.21 -2.56
C GLN A 192 -4.94 -17.05 -1.64
N SER A 193 -5.93 -17.27 -0.78
CA SER A 193 -6.28 -16.36 0.31
C SER A 193 -5.81 -16.92 1.63
N VAL A 194 -5.01 -16.15 2.37
CA VAL A 194 -4.53 -16.48 3.72
C VAL A 194 -5.21 -15.55 4.71
N TYR A 195 -5.86 -16.13 5.72
CA TYR A 195 -6.52 -15.39 6.78
C TYR A 195 -5.70 -15.49 8.07
N LEU A 196 -5.39 -14.35 8.68
CA LEU A 196 -4.57 -14.23 9.88
C LEU A 196 -5.34 -13.48 10.96
N ASP A 197 -5.28 -13.92 12.22
CA ASP A 197 -5.70 -13.06 13.33
C ASP A 197 -4.70 -11.92 13.56
N CYS A 198 -5.08 -10.92 14.36
CA CYS A 198 -4.21 -9.80 14.72
C CYS A 198 -2.93 -10.20 15.50
N ASP A 199 -2.84 -11.43 15.98
CA ASP A 199 -1.61 -11.98 16.59
C ASP A 199 -0.73 -12.70 15.55
N GLY A 200 -1.05 -12.58 14.26
CA GLY A 200 -0.27 -13.16 13.17
C GLY A 200 -0.40 -14.67 13.04
N LYS A 201 -1.41 -15.31 13.66
CA LYS A 201 -1.64 -16.75 13.50
C LYS A 201 -2.60 -17.00 12.35
N THR A 202 -2.27 -17.96 11.49
CA THR A 202 -3.15 -18.34 10.39
C THR A 202 -4.37 -19.08 10.90
N LEU A 203 -5.54 -18.63 10.44
CA LEU A 203 -6.85 -19.19 10.78
C LEU A 203 -7.37 -20.11 9.68
N LEU A 204 -7.16 -19.71 8.43
CA LEU A 204 -7.76 -20.32 7.24
C LEU A 204 -6.87 -20.05 6.03
N ILE A 205 -6.76 -21.02 5.13
CA ILE A 205 -6.24 -20.80 3.78
C ILE A 205 -7.24 -21.36 2.77
N VAL A 206 -7.54 -20.58 1.75
CA VAL A 206 -8.43 -20.95 0.64
C VAL A 206 -7.64 -20.89 -0.66
N TYR A 207 -7.76 -21.93 -1.49
CA TYR A 207 -7.09 -22.04 -2.78
C TYR A 207 -8.12 -22.00 -3.91
N GLY A 208 -7.78 -21.27 -4.98
CA GLY A 208 -8.54 -21.23 -6.23
C GLY A 208 -9.88 -20.50 -6.11
N GLU A 209 -9.93 -19.40 -5.37
CA GLU A 209 -11.05 -18.44 -5.42
C GLU A 209 -11.33 -17.94 -6.86
#